data_AF-A0A920MQQ1-F1
#
_entry.id   AF-A0A920MQQ1-F1
#
_cell.length_a   1.000
_cell.length_b   1.000
_cell.length_c   1.000
_cell.angle_alpha   90.00
_cell.angle_beta   90.00
_cell.angle_gamma   90.00
#
_symmetry.space_group_name_H-M   'P 1'
#
loop_
_entity.id
_entity.type
_entity.pdbx_description
1 polymer ?
#
loop_
_entity_poly.entity_id
_entity_poly.type
_entity_poly.pdbx_seq_one_letter_code
_entity_poly.pdbx_strand_id
1 'polypeptide(L)'
;MRLQFLREECFPTYLGTIILFFGYTIAGSLISDIDTRWLAALLDPFGDNAVSDATRYWTPAEKNTLLLPVNKWLLLNRIIWISMGVLFLFIGTKRFDFAHVVGKTKTKKDLDKVVNEPSNIVPVAYKPIFDRSTLLSQFKAKVILEIRRAFLDPYFKGILFTAICFLIMNQWAGDSVNGIKILPVTYRVLGSLTGSFDLFMLILIIFYSGQIIWKERELKADSILDAHPVPNWIPMLSKLIALILIPGIMLFVLMLVGLGIQTWHGFYDYDIHLYVKRLFLLDWTGFILLCVLAFTVQTIV
;
A
#
# COMPACT_ATOMS: atom_id res chain seq x y z
N MET A 1 -14.64 3.56 21.03
CA MET A 1 -14.22 4.96 20.90
C MET A 1 -12.70 5.15 21.03
N ARG A 2 -12.04 4.66 22.10
CA ARG A 2 -10.56 4.76 22.26
C ARG A 2 -9.72 4.12 21.14
N LEU A 3 -10.17 3.00 20.56
CA LEU A 3 -9.44 2.30 19.47
C LEU A 3 -9.60 2.97 18.10
N GLN A 4 -10.75 3.61 17.86
CA GLN A 4 -10.99 4.36 16.62
C GLN A 4 -10.10 5.62 16.55
N PHE A 5 -9.82 6.22 17.71
CA PHE A 5 -8.84 7.31 17.88
C PHE A 5 -7.41 6.86 17.54
N LEU A 6 -6.98 5.68 17.99
CA LEU A 6 -5.65 5.15 17.67
C LEU A 6 -5.45 4.89 16.16
N ARG A 7 -6.51 4.49 15.43
CA ARG A 7 -6.45 4.27 13.98
C ARG A 7 -6.32 5.59 13.19
N GLU A 8 -6.89 6.69 13.70
CA GLU A 8 -6.74 8.02 13.11
C GLU A 8 -5.38 8.66 13.44
N GLU A 9 -4.81 8.35 14.61
CA GLU A 9 -3.49 8.87 15.04
C GLU A 9 -2.30 8.12 14.43
N CYS A 10 -2.42 6.81 14.16
CA CYS A 10 -1.35 6.04 13.51
C CYS A 10 -1.34 6.15 11.98
N PHE A 11 -2.47 6.51 11.36
CA PHE A 11 -2.59 6.62 9.90
C PHE A 11 -1.51 7.51 9.25
N PRO A 12 -1.24 8.74 9.76
CA PRO A 12 -0.22 9.62 9.19
C PRO A 12 1.18 9.02 9.30
N THR A 13 1.49 8.32 10.41
CA THR A 13 2.80 7.71 10.64
C THR A 13 3.04 6.56 9.67
N TYR A 14 2.07 5.66 9.51
CA TYR A 14 2.17 4.56 8.54
C TYR A 14 2.29 5.07 7.10
N LEU A 15 1.45 6.04 6.72
CA LEU A 15 1.51 6.64 5.39
C LEU A 15 2.86 7.34 5.15
N GLY A 16 3.38 8.06 6.16
CA GLY A 16 4.68 8.71 6.10
C GLY A 16 5.83 7.73 5.88
N THR A 17 5.86 6.61 6.61
CA THR A 17 6.87 5.56 6.44
C THR A 17 6.80 4.94 5.05
N ILE A 18 5.59 4.65 4.56
CA ILE A 18 5.36 4.10 3.22
C ILE A 18 5.87 5.07 2.15
N ILE A 19 5.56 6.37 2.27
CA ILE A 19 6.02 7.40 1.33
C ILE A 19 7.54 7.54 1.37
N LEU A 20 8.17 7.55 2.55
CA LEU A 20 9.64 7.62 2.69
C LEU A 20 10.33 6.42 2.07
N PHE A 21 9.82 5.22 2.36
CA PHE A 21 10.36 3.98 1.81
C PHE A 21 10.25 3.96 0.28
N PHE A 22 9.11 4.37 -0.28
CA PHE A 22 8.95 4.43 -1.72
C PHE A 22 9.76 5.57 -2.36
N GLY A 23 9.89 6.72 -1.71
CA GLY A 23 10.77 7.79 -2.15
C GLY A 23 12.21 7.33 -2.31
N TYR A 24 12.69 6.50 -1.37
CA TYR A 24 13.99 5.84 -1.46
C TYR A 24 14.10 4.90 -2.68
N THR A 25 13.12 4.02 -2.91
CA THR A 25 13.15 3.12 -4.07
C THR A 25 13.09 3.89 -5.39
N ILE A 26 12.34 4.99 -5.45
CA ILE A 26 12.31 5.90 -6.62
C ILE A 26 13.70 6.51 -6.84
N ALA A 27 14.32 7.05 -5.79
CA ALA A 27 15.68 7.61 -5.89
C ALA A 27 16.68 6.57 -6.39
N GLY A 28 16.57 5.31 -5.95
CA GLY A 28 17.37 4.21 -6.46
C GLY A 28 17.19 3.97 -7.96
N SER A 29 15.96 4.05 -8.49
CA SER A 29 15.73 3.88 -9.93
C SER A 29 16.32 5.00 -10.78
N LEU A 30 16.48 6.21 -10.23
CA LEU A 30 17.08 7.35 -10.93
C LEU A 30 18.61 7.27 -11.01
N ILE A 31 19.29 6.45 -10.21
CA ILE A 31 20.75 6.39 -10.24
C ILE A 31 21.31 5.69 -11.49
N SER A 32 20.45 4.95 -12.22
CA SER A 32 20.87 4.18 -13.39
C SER A 32 21.19 5.04 -14.60
N ASP A 33 20.56 6.21 -14.73
CA ASP A 33 20.80 7.14 -15.85
C ASP A 33 21.82 8.22 -15.46
N ILE A 34 22.71 8.55 -16.40
CA ILE A 34 23.83 9.45 -16.19
C ILE A 34 23.34 10.86 -15.83
N ASP A 35 22.26 11.30 -16.46
CA ASP A 35 21.74 12.66 -16.36
C ASP A 35 20.89 12.90 -15.11
N THR A 36 20.33 11.84 -14.51
CA THR A 36 19.45 11.92 -13.33
C THR A 36 20.15 11.54 -12.02
N ARG A 37 21.40 11.06 -12.08
CA ARG A 37 22.21 10.69 -10.91
C ARG A 37 22.32 11.76 -9.83
N TRP A 38 22.52 13.02 -10.22
CA TRP A 38 22.61 14.11 -9.25
C TRP A 38 21.29 14.32 -8.49
N LEU A 39 20.16 14.10 -9.16
CA LEU A 39 18.83 14.18 -8.57
C LEU A 39 18.57 12.97 -7.66
N ALA A 40 18.96 11.77 -8.09
CA ALA A 40 18.91 10.55 -7.27
C ALA A 40 19.68 10.71 -5.96
N ALA A 41 20.90 11.25 -6.04
CA ALA A 41 21.74 11.52 -4.87
C ALA A 41 21.12 12.56 -3.93
N LEU A 42 20.30 13.50 -4.43
CA LEU A 42 19.66 14.54 -3.62
C LEU A 42 18.35 14.08 -2.97
N LEU A 43 17.53 13.34 -3.71
CA LEU A 43 16.21 12.87 -3.30
C LEU A 43 16.24 11.68 -2.35
N ASP A 44 17.40 11.07 -2.12
CA ASP A 44 17.54 9.92 -1.22
C ASP A 44 17.59 10.33 0.28
N PRO A 45 16.56 10.00 1.09
CA PRO A 45 16.56 10.34 2.52
C PRO A 45 17.62 9.60 3.35
N PHE A 46 18.08 8.44 2.91
CA PHE A 46 19.07 7.64 3.63
C PHE A 46 20.50 7.95 3.15
N GLY A 47 20.64 8.44 1.91
CA GLY A 47 21.88 8.79 1.24
C GLY A 47 22.75 7.58 0.84
N ASP A 48 22.15 6.40 0.76
CA ASP A 48 22.77 5.21 0.19
C ASP A 48 23.16 5.44 -1.28
N ASN A 49 22.28 6.06 -2.06
CA ASN A 49 22.51 6.44 -3.45
C ASN A 49 23.67 7.46 -3.59
N ALA A 50 23.75 8.43 -2.68
CA ALA A 50 24.83 9.42 -2.68
C ALA A 50 26.18 8.81 -2.33
N VAL A 51 26.22 7.85 -1.40
CA VAL A 51 27.43 7.09 -1.03
C VAL A 51 27.83 6.13 -2.15
N SER A 52 26.86 5.46 -2.77
CA SER A 52 27.06 4.57 -3.90
C SER A 52 27.68 5.30 -5.10
N ASP A 53 27.18 6.50 -5.44
CA ASP A 53 27.77 7.33 -6.50
C ASP A 53 29.18 7.82 -6.14
N ALA A 54 29.40 8.25 -4.89
CA ALA A 54 30.71 8.72 -4.42
C ALA A 54 31.80 7.62 -4.40
N THR A 55 31.40 6.36 -4.18
CA THR A 55 32.31 5.20 -4.11
C THR A 55 32.23 4.30 -5.35
N ARG A 56 31.58 4.75 -6.42
CA ARG A 56 31.33 3.95 -7.63
C ARG A 56 32.61 3.45 -8.31
N TYR A 57 33.63 4.29 -8.33
CA TYR A 57 34.92 4.00 -8.97
C TYR A 57 35.92 3.33 -8.03
N TRP A 58 35.51 3.00 -6.80
CA TRP A 58 36.38 2.34 -5.85
C TRP A 58 36.40 0.83 -6.05
N THR A 59 37.59 0.26 -5.96
CA THR A 59 37.80 -1.18 -5.85
C THR A 59 37.28 -1.72 -4.50
N PRO A 60 37.02 -3.03 -4.38
CA PRO A 60 36.64 -3.62 -3.10
C PRO A 60 37.67 -3.38 -1.99
N ALA A 61 38.96 -3.33 -2.33
CA ALA A 61 40.04 -3.03 -1.37
C ALA A 61 39.96 -1.57 -0.88
N GLU A 62 39.69 -0.63 -1.77
CA GLU A 62 39.51 0.79 -1.43
C GLU A 62 38.27 1.03 -0.59
N LYS A 63 37.13 0.38 -0.90
CA LYS A 63 35.90 0.45 -0.08
C LYS A 63 36.11 -0.03 1.35
N ASN A 64 37.04 -0.96 1.58
CA ASN A 64 37.33 -1.49 2.90
C ASN A 64 38.39 -0.69 3.67
N THR A 65 39.11 0.22 3.02
CA THR A 65 40.29 0.91 3.61
C THR A 65 40.17 2.43 3.65
N LEU A 66 39.51 3.04 2.65
CA LEU A 66 39.35 4.49 2.56
C LEU A 66 38.12 4.97 3.34
N LEU A 67 38.24 6.15 3.94
CA LEU A 67 37.11 6.84 4.55
C LEU A 67 36.20 7.41 3.46
N LEU A 68 34.88 7.35 3.70
CA LEU A 68 33.88 7.87 2.76
C LEU A 68 34.19 9.31 2.34
N PRO A 69 34.34 9.59 1.03
CA PRO A 69 34.73 10.89 0.55
C PRO A 69 33.53 11.83 0.63
N VAL A 70 33.74 13.02 1.19
CA VAL A 70 32.70 14.05 1.31
C VAL A 70 32.54 14.77 -0.03
N ASN A 71 31.86 14.11 -0.97
CA ASN A 71 31.52 14.70 -2.26
C ASN A 71 30.47 15.81 -2.12
N LYS A 72 30.44 16.77 -3.04
CA LYS A 72 29.48 17.89 -3.09
C LYS A 72 28.03 17.40 -2.96
N TRP A 73 27.68 16.32 -3.66
CA TRP A 73 26.32 15.76 -3.65
C TRP A 73 25.96 15.09 -2.33
N LEU A 74 26.90 14.37 -1.71
CA LEU A 74 26.70 13.77 -0.39
C LEU A 74 26.48 14.85 0.67
N LEU A 75 27.28 15.92 0.65
CA LEU A 75 27.16 17.02 1.60
C LEU A 75 25.83 17.78 1.42
N LEU A 76 25.43 18.07 0.18
CA LEU A 76 24.13 18.70 -0.12
C LEU A 76 22.94 17.84 0.33
N ASN A 77 23.00 16.53 0.08
CA ASN A 77 21.99 15.59 0.55
C ASN A 77 21.83 15.68 2.08
N ARG A 78 22.94 15.60 2.81
CA ARG A 78 22.93 15.67 4.28
C ARG A 78 22.38 17.00 4.79
N ILE A 79 22.75 18.13 4.17
CA ILE A 79 22.20 19.44 4.54
C ILE A 79 20.68 19.48 4.35
N ILE A 80 20.17 19.01 3.21
CA ILE A 80 18.73 19.04 2.91
C ILE A 80 17.95 18.21 3.91
N TRP A 81 18.35 16.96 4.13
CA TRP A 81 17.60 16.03 4.99
C TRP A 81 17.74 16.35 6.48
N ILE A 82 18.91 16.84 6.93
CA ILE A 82 19.06 17.37 8.30
C ILE A 82 18.20 18.61 8.48
N SER A 83 18.21 19.55 7.52
CA SER A 83 17.36 20.75 7.60
C SER A 83 15.88 20.39 7.65
N MET A 84 15.46 19.41 6.86
CA MET A 84 14.09 18.91 6.87
C MET A 84 13.72 18.23 8.20
N GLY A 85 14.63 17.43 8.77
CA GLY A 85 14.47 16.83 10.09
C GLY A 85 14.35 17.88 11.21
N VAL A 86 15.22 18.89 11.21
CA VAL A 86 15.16 20.02 12.15
C VAL A 86 13.87 20.81 11.99
N LEU A 87 13.43 21.05 10.74
CA LEU A 87 12.16 21.72 10.46
C LEU A 87 10.98 20.94 11.03
N PHE A 88 10.91 19.63 10.79
CA PHE A 88 9.83 18.79 11.34
C PHE A 88 9.89 18.69 12.86
N LEU A 89 11.08 18.64 13.46
CA LEU A 89 11.26 18.68 14.92
C LEU A 89 10.79 20.03 15.48
N PHE A 90 11.12 21.14 14.83
CA PHE A 90 10.67 22.46 15.25
C PHE A 90 9.16 22.63 15.14
N ILE A 91 8.56 22.20 14.03
CA ILE A 91 7.10 22.18 13.85
C ILE A 91 6.45 21.27 14.89
N GLY A 92 7.02 20.08 15.12
CA GLY A 92 6.58 19.11 16.10
C GLY A 92 6.56 19.74 17.49
N THR A 93 7.68 20.27 17.97
CA THR A 93 7.80 20.92 19.28
C THR A 93 6.91 22.15 19.45
N LYS A 94 6.65 22.92 18.37
CA LYS A 94 5.73 24.08 18.41
C LYS A 94 4.25 23.70 18.41
N ARG A 95 3.87 22.63 17.71
CA ARG A 95 2.48 22.14 17.66
C ARG A 95 2.16 21.15 18.77
N PHE A 96 3.17 20.58 19.40
CA PHE A 96 3.01 19.61 20.47
C PHE A 96 2.49 20.32 21.73
N ASP A 97 1.25 20.01 22.08
CA ASP A 97 0.61 20.46 23.30
C ASP A 97 0.52 19.26 24.27
N PHE A 98 1.09 19.41 25.46
CA PHE A 98 1.01 18.40 26.53
C PHE A 98 -0.43 18.21 27.07
N ALA A 99 -1.37 19.08 26.71
CA ALA A 99 -2.74 19.06 27.21
C ALA A 99 -3.65 17.91 26.69
N HIS A 100 -3.11 16.88 26.01
CA HIS A 100 -3.93 15.82 25.38
C HIS A 100 -3.99 14.45 26.09
N VAL A 101 -3.59 14.32 27.36
CA VAL A 101 -3.68 13.02 28.08
C VAL A 101 -4.77 12.96 29.17
N VAL A 102 -5.41 14.07 29.54
CA VAL A 102 -6.65 14.00 30.31
C VAL A 102 -7.77 14.36 29.36
N GLY A 103 -8.55 13.34 28.99
CA GLY A 103 -9.64 13.45 28.04
C GLY A 103 -10.40 14.75 28.27
N LYS A 104 -10.48 15.58 27.22
CA LYS A 104 -11.64 16.44 27.04
C LYS A 104 -12.83 15.50 26.91
N THR A 105 -13.30 14.99 28.03
CA THR A 105 -14.66 14.60 28.24
C THR A 105 -15.41 15.85 27.83
N LYS A 106 -15.85 15.89 26.56
CA LYS A 106 -17.02 16.65 26.20
C LYS A 106 -18.00 16.23 27.26
N THR A 107 -18.25 17.12 28.22
CA THR A 107 -19.30 16.97 29.21
C THR A 107 -20.48 16.55 28.37
N LYS A 108 -20.87 15.28 28.54
CA LYS A 108 -22.11 14.75 27.99
C LYS A 108 -23.14 15.65 28.63
N LYS A 109 -23.50 16.73 27.93
CA LYS A 109 -24.62 17.55 28.30
C LYS A 109 -25.76 16.58 28.20
N ASP A 110 -26.26 16.23 29.36
CA ASP A 110 -27.30 15.26 29.58
C ASP A 110 -28.44 15.61 28.62
N LEU A 111 -28.50 14.86 27.54
CA LEU A 111 -29.71 14.73 26.76
C LEU A 111 -30.36 13.50 27.36
N ASP A 112 -30.95 13.70 28.53
CA ASP A 112 -32.24 13.11 28.89
C ASP A 112 -33.26 13.54 27.82
N LYS A 113 -33.04 13.06 26.59
CA LYS A 113 -34.15 12.69 25.75
C LYS A 113 -34.51 11.31 26.27
N VAL A 114 -35.52 11.28 27.13
CA VAL A 114 -36.40 10.13 27.23
C VAL A 114 -36.73 9.75 25.79
N VAL A 115 -36.01 8.75 25.29
CA VAL A 115 -36.35 8.11 24.04
C VAL A 115 -37.66 7.43 24.38
N ASN A 116 -38.77 8.04 23.95
CA ASN A 116 -40.04 7.34 23.90
C ASN A 116 -39.77 6.06 23.11
N GLU A 117 -39.67 4.93 23.83
CA GLU A 117 -39.69 3.63 23.19
C GLU A 117 -40.96 3.61 22.34
N PRO A 118 -40.87 3.34 21.02
CA PRO A 118 -42.08 3.17 20.23
C PRO A 118 -42.81 1.96 20.82
N SER A 119 -43.88 2.20 21.58
CA SER A 119 -44.60 1.17 22.34
C SER A 119 -45.47 0.26 21.47
N ASN A 120 -45.14 0.12 20.19
CA ASN A 120 -45.77 -0.83 19.27
C ASN A 120 -44.78 -1.23 18.19
N ILE A 121 -43.73 -1.96 18.60
CA ILE A 121 -43.02 -2.80 17.65
C ILE A 121 -43.86 -4.06 17.54
N VAL A 122 -44.79 -4.09 16.59
CA VAL A 122 -45.40 -5.37 16.18
C VAL A 122 -44.25 -6.22 15.67
N PRO A 123 -43.90 -7.35 16.32
CA PRO A 123 -42.86 -8.22 15.80
C PRO A 123 -43.39 -8.78 14.49
N VAL A 124 -42.95 -8.20 13.37
CA VAL A 124 -43.15 -8.84 12.07
C VAL A 124 -42.41 -10.15 12.18
N ALA A 125 -43.16 -11.26 12.16
CA ALA A 125 -42.62 -12.60 12.19
C ALA A 125 -41.85 -12.84 10.89
N TYR A 126 -40.61 -12.35 10.84
CA TYR A 126 -39.68 -12.65 9.78
C TYR A 126 -39.17 -14.07 10.03
N LYS A 127 -39.65 -15.02 9.21
CA LYS A 127 -39.06 -16.36 9.16
C LYS A 127 -37.80 -16.26 8.30
N PRO A 128 -36.59 -16.36 8.87
CA PRO A 128 -35.38 -16.41 8.06
C PRO A 128 -35.44 -17.65 7.17
N ILE A 129 -35.43 -17.44 5.86
CA ILE A 129 -35.38 -18.52 4.87
C ILE A 129 -33.90 -18.84 4.64
N PHE A 130 -33.45 -19.99 5.12
CA PHE A 130 -32.09 -20.48 4.92
C PHE A 130 -32.03 -21.42 3.72
N ASP A 131 -32.13 -20.84 2.52
CA ASP A 131 -32.00 -21.59 1.27
C ASP A 131 -30.59 -21.46 0.67
N ARG A 132 -30.15 -22.41 -0.16
CA ARG A 132 -28.84 -22.38 -0.82
C ARG A 132 -28.63 -21.09 -1.64
N SER A 133 -29.70 -20.56 -2.24
CA SER A 133 -29.68 -19.28 -2.95
C SER A 133 -29.38 -18.09 -2.02
N THR A 134 -29.91 -18.12 -0.80
CA THR A 134 -29.65 -17.09 0.21
C THR A 134 -28.21 -17.15 0.72
N LEU A 135 -27.65 -18.36 0.84
CA LEU A 135 -26.26 -18.59 1.25
C LEU A 135 -25.27 -18.03 0.21
N LEU A 136 -25.51 -18.29 -1.09
CA LEU A 136 -24.69 -17.73 -2.17
C LEU A 136 -24.79 -16.20 -2.23
N SER A 137 -25.99 -15.66 -2.03
CA SER A 137 -26.23 -14.21 -2.01
C SER A 137 -25.52 -13.54 -0.82
N GLN A 138 -25.56 -14.15 0.36
CA GLN A 138 -24.82 -13.69 1.55
C GLN A 138 -23.31 -13.73 1.31
N PHE A 139 -22.80 -14.81 0.75
CA PHE A 139 -21.38 -14.94 0.42
C PHE A 139 -20.91 -13.87 -0.56
N LYS A 140 -21.63 -13.68 -1.67
CA LYS A 140 -21.33 -12.63 -2.66
C LYS A 140 -21.39 -11.24 -2.02
N ALA A 141 -22.40 -10.97 -1.19
CA ALA A 141 -22.52 -9.71 -0.48
C ALA A 141 -21.33 -9.47 0.46
N LYS A 142 -20.87 -10.48 1.20
CA LYS A 142 -19.69 -10.38 2.08
C LYS A 142 -18.42 -10.09 1.27
N VAL A 143 -18.17 -10.82 0.18
CA VAL A 143 -17.01 -10.57 -0.69
C VAL A 143 -17.02 -9.15 -1.25
N ILE A 144 -18.15 -8.70 -1.80
CA ILE A 144 -18.28 -7.34 -2.37
C ILE A 144 -18.05 -6.28 -1.28
N LEU A 145 -18.58 -6.52 -0.08
CA LEU A 145 -18.42 -5.61 1.04
C LEU A 145 -16.96 -5.52 1.49
N GLU A 146 -16.22 -6.64 1.57
CA GLU A 146 -14.78 -6.62 1.89
C GLU A 146 -13.96 -5.91 0.82
N ILE A 147 -14.24 -6.16 -0.46
CA ILE A 147 -13.59 -5.45 -1.57
C ILE A 147 -13.89 -3.95 -1.50
N ARG A 148 -15.16 -3.57 -1.33
CA ARG A 148 -15.57 -2.16 -1.23
C ARG A 148 -14.92 -1.48 -0.03
N ARG A 149 -14.82 -2.17 1.10
CA ARG A 149 -14.09 -1.70 2.29
C ARG A 149 -12.62 -1.46 1.97
N ALA A 150 -11.98 -2.37 1.24
CA ALA A 150 -10.59 -2.20 0.84
C ALA A 150 -10.40 -0.95 -0.02
N PHE A 151 -11.21 -0.72 -1.06
CA PHE A 151 -11.11 0.48 -1.92
C PHE A 151 -11.43 1.79 -1.21
N LEU A 152 -12.32 1.76 -0.21
CA LEU A 152 -12.63 2.93 0.61
C LEU A 152 -11.54 3.23 1.63
N ASP A 153 -10.71 2.25 1.97
CA ASP A 153 -9.66 2.40 2.97
C ASP A 153 -8.59 3.40 2.46
N PRO A 154 -8.28 4.48 3.22
CA PRO A 154 -7.26 5.44 2.84
C PRO A 154 -5.89 4.83 2.55
N TYR A 155 -5.53 3.73 3.22
CA TYR A 155 -4.27 3.01 2.99
C TYR A 155 -4.18 2.43 1.57
N PHE A 156 -5.27 1.86 1.03
CA PHE A 156 -5.31 1.35 -0.35
C PHE A 156 -4.95 2.48 -1.32
N LYS A 157 -5.62 3.63 -1.14
CA LYS A 157 -5.46 4.80 -2.01
C LYS A 157 -4.05 5.36 -1.93
N GLY A 158 -3.46 5.38 -0.73
CA GLY A 158 -2.07 5.78 -0.52
C GLY A 158 -1.10 4.87 -1.25
N ILE A 159 -1.19 3.55 -1.03
CA ILE A 159 -0.33 2.55 -1.69
C ILE A 159 -0.51 2.61 -3.20
N LEU A 160 -1.75 2.66 -3.69
CA LEU A 160 -2.09 2.77 -5.11
C LEU A 160 -1.49 4.03 -5.74
N PHE A 161 -1.62 5.18 -5.08
CA PHE A 161 -1.04 6.43 -5.56
C PHE A 161 0.48 6.36 -5.64
N THR A 162 1.14 5.91 -4.57
CA THR A 162 2.60 5.77 -4.54
C THR A 162 3.10 4.77 -5.58
N ALA A 163 2.35 3.67 -5.79
CA ALA A 163 2.62 2.69 -6.81
C ALA A 163 2.56 3.30 -8.22
N ILE A 164 1.48 4.02 -8.55
CA ILE A 164 1.33 4.65 -9.88
C ILE A 164 2.45 5.68 -10.10
N CYS A 165 2.73 6.55 -9.12
CA CYS A 165 3.82 7.50 -9.19
C CYS A 165 5.17 6.80 -9.39
N PHE A 166 5.42 5.72 -8.65
CA PHE A 166 6.63 4.93 -8.77
C PHE A 166 6.79 4.36 -10.19
N LEU A 167 5.74 3.79 -10.79
CA LEU A 167 5.81 3.21 -12.13
C LEU A 167 6.11 4.25 -13.22
N ILE A 168 5.50 5.42 -13.11
CA ILE A 168 5.75 6.53 -14.04
C ILE A 168 7.21 7.00 -13.93
N MET A 169 7.72 7.16 -12.70
CA MET A 169 9.12 7.55 -12.46
C MET A 169 10.10 6.47 -12.93
N ASN A 170 9.79 5.20 -12.68
CA ASN A 170 10.61 4.07 -13.10
C ASN A 170 10.72 4.01 -14.63
N GLN A 171 9.61 4.23 -15.34
CA GLN A 171 9.63 4.31 -16.80
C GLN A 171 10.48 5.49 -17.28
N TRP A 172 10.32 6.68 -16.68
CA TRP A 172 11.10 7.85 -17.06
C TRP A 172 12.62 7.61 -16.90
N ALA A 173 13.03 6.85 -15.90
CA ALA A 173 14.43 6.44 -15.71
C ALA A 173 14.87 5.28 -16.64
N GLY A 174 13.93 4.51 -17.19
CA GLY A 174 14.18 3.30 -17.99
C GLY A 174 14.25 3.52 -19.52
N ASP A 175 14.08 4.76 -19.97
CA ASP A 175 14.06 5.14 -21.40
C ASP A 175 15.42 4.95 -22.08
N SER A 176 16.50 4.99 -21.30
CA SER A 176 17.87 4.76 -21.77
C SER A 176 18.56 3.70 -20.90
N VAL A 177 19.28 2.77 -21.53
CA VAL A 177 20.24 1.92 -20.81
C VAL A 177 21.60 2.22 -21.40
N ASN A 178 22.51 2.74 -20.58
CA ASN A 178 23.85 3.14 -20.98
C ASN A 178 23.86 4.10 -22.19
N GLY A 179 22.90 5.03 -22.25
CA GLY A 179 22.79 6.04 -23.31
C GLY A 179 22.14 5.56 -24.62
N ILE A 180 21.70 4.30 -24.70
CA ILE A 180 20.99 3.76 -25.87
C ILE A 180 19.49 3.79 -25.57
N LYS A 181 18.73 4.52 -26.40
CA LYS A 181 17.27 4.56 -26.32
C LYS A 181 16.70 3.22 -26.76
N ILE A 182 15.88 2.60 -25.91
CA ILE A 182 15.29 1.29 -26.22
C ILE A 182 13.78 1.42 -26.44
N LEU A 183 13.26 0.64 -27.39
CA LEU A 183 11.84 0.58 -27.69
C LEU A 183 11.05 -0.07 -26.53
N PRO A 184 9.88 0.48 -26.16
CA PRO A 184 9.04 -0.02 -25.07
C PRO A 184 8.19 -1.22 -25.52
N VAL A 185 8.86 -2.27 -26.00
CA VAL A 185 8.22 -3.54 -26.36
C VAL A 185 7.53 -4.16 -25.15
N THR A 186 6.40 -4.84 -25.39
CA THR A 186 5.50 -5.31 -24.33
C THR A 186 6.22 -6.13 -23.25
N TYR A 187 7.07 -7.09 -23.63
CA TYR A 187 7.78 -7.92 -22.64
C TYR A 187 8.71 -7.10 -21.72
N ARG A 188 9.32 -6.03 -22.25
CA ARG A 188 10.28 -5.20 -21.52
C ARG A 188 9.57 -4.28 -20.54
N VAL A 189 8.50 -3.64 -20.99
CA VAL A 189 7.62 -2.84 -20.12
C VAL A 189 7.09 -3.73 -18.99
N LEU A 190 6.59 -4.92 -19.31
CA LEU A 190 6.11 -5.89 -18.33
C LEU A 190 7.21 -6.35 -17.36
N GLY A 191 8.43 -6.59 -17.84
CA GLY A 191 9.57 -6.96 -17.00
C GLY A 191 9.96 -5.86 -16.01
N SER A 192 10.01 -4.61 -16.46
CA SER A 192 10.32 -3.45 -15.59
C SER A 192 9.23 -3.21 -14.55
N LEU A 193 7.96 -3.28 -15.00
CA LEU A 193 6.79 -3.11 -14.16
C LEU A 193 6.73 -4.20 -13.08
N THR A 194 6.78 -5.48 -13.47
CA THR A 194 6.65 -6.60 -12.52
C THR A 194 7.78 -6.64 -11.49
N GLY A 195 9.04 -6.55 -11.92
CA GLY A 195 10.19 -6.62 -11.01
C GLY A 195 10.19 -5.53 -9.95
N SER A 196 9.70 -4.33 -10.28
CA SER A 196 9.63 -3.23 -9.31
C SER A 196 8.37 -3.27 -8.44
N PHE A 197 7.28 -3.88 -8.94
CA PHE A 197 5.97 -3.89 -8.29
C PHE A 197 5.78 -5.04 -7.29
N ASP A 198 6.61 -6.09 -7.35
CA ASP A 198 6.52 -7.25 -6.44
C ASP A 198 6.59 -6.84 -4.96
N LEU A 199 7.47 -5.88 -4.61
CA LEU A 199 7.55 -5.35 -3.25
C LEU A 199 6.27 -4.60 -2.83
N PHE A 200 5.66 -3.84 -3.75
CA PHE A 200 4.39 -3.17 -3.49
C PHE A 200 3.28 -4.18 -3.21
N MET A 201 3.24 -5.26 -4.00
CA MET A 201 2.27 -6.33 -3.80
C MET A 201 2.48 -7.06 -2.48
N LEU A 202 3.72 -7.35 -2.10
CA LEU A 202 4.04 -7.98 -0.83
C LEU A 202 3.59 -7.12 0.35
N ILE A 203 3.94 -5.83 0.36
CA ILE A 203 3.53 -4.89 1.41
C ILE A 203 2.00 -4.80 1.47
N LEU A 204 1.34 -4.69 0.31
CA LEU A 204 -0.11 -4.65 0.20
C LEU A 204 -0.75 -5.91 0.78
N ILE A 205 -0.28 -7.11 0.43
CA ILE A 205 -0.85 -8.38 0.91
C ILE A 205 -0.70 -8.52 2.43
N ILE A 206 0.49 -8.25 2.97
CA ILE A 206 0.73 -8.32 4.41
C ILE A 206 -0.16 -7.33 5.17
N PHE A 207 -0.19 -6.08 4.70
CA PHE A 207 -0.99 -5.03 5.30
C PHE A 207 -2.49 -5.34 5.26
N TYR A 208 -3.01 -5.74 4.09
CA TYR A 208 -4.43 -6.06 3.93
C TYR A 208 -4.85 -7.33 4.64
N SER A 209 -4.00 -8.36 4.71
CA SER A 209 -4.27 -9.55 5.52
C SER A 209 -4.47 -9.17 6.98
N GLY A 210 -3.57 -8.34 7.53
CA GLY A 210 -3.69 -7.79 8.88
C GLY A 210 -4.98 -7.01 9.08
N GLN A 211 -5.26 -6.04 8.20
CA GLN A 211 -6.46 -5.21 8.29
C GLN A 211 -7.75 -6.03 8.18
N ILE A 212 -7.86 -6.99 7.28
CA ILE A 212 -9.10 -7.76 7.08
C ILE A 212 -9.40 -8.67 8.30
N ILE A 213 -8.37 -9.23 8.93
CA ILE A 213 -8.55 -10.17 10.05
C ILE A 213 -8.76 -9.42 11.38
N TRP A 214 -7.96 -8.38 11.66
CA TRP A 214 -7.98 -7.72 12.96
C TRP A 214 -9.05 -6.64 13.12
N LYS A 215 -9.61 -6.13 12.01
CA LYS A 215 -10.55 -5.01 12.04
C LYS A 215 -11.89 -5.31 12.70
N GLU A 216 -12.35 -6.56 12.67
CA GLU A 216 -13.56 -6.96 13.39
C GLU A 216 -13.36 -6.88 14.92
N ARG A 217 -12.19 -7.35 15.39
CA ARG A 217 -11.76 -7.27 16.79
C ARG A 217 -11.57 -5.84 17.27
N GLU A 218 -10.95 -4.99 16.44
CA GLU A 218 -10.75 -3.57 16.74
C GLU A 218 -12.08 -2.81 16.90
N LEU A 219 -13.08 -3.16 16.09
CA LEU A 219 -14.41 -2.55 16.13
C LEU A 219 -15.31 -3.15 17.21
N LYS A 220 -14.84 -4.18 17.94
CA LYS A 220 -15.65 -4.99 18.89
C LYS A 220 -16.93 -5.53 18.23
N ALA A 221 -16.85 -5.81 16.93
CA ALA A 221 -17.97 -6.28 16.13
C ALA A 221 -18.11 -7.80 16.15
N ASP A 222 -17.18 -8.51 16.80
CA ASP A 222 -17.13 -9.98 16.84
C ASP A 222 -18.44 -10.57 17.34
N SER A 223 -18.97 -10.09 18.48
CA SER A 223 -20.24 -10.59 19.04
C SER A 223 -21.46 -10.33 18.15
N ILE A 224 -21.42 -9.30 17.30
CA ILE A 224 -22.50 -9.00 16.34
C ILE A 224 -22.38 -9.94 15.13
N LEU A 225 -21.15 -10.24 14.71
CA LEU A 225 -20.89 -11.15 13.60
C LEU A 225 -21.15 -12.61 13.98
N ASP A 226 -20.92 -12.99 15.24
CA ASP A 226 -21.21 -14.32 15.79
C ASP A 226 -22.72 -14.58 15.96
N ALA A 227 -23.51 -13.51 16.12
CA ALA A 227 -24.97 -13.59 16.20
C ALA A 227 -25.63 -13.76 14.81
N HIS A 228 -24.87 -13.62 13.72
CA HIS A 228 -25.43 -13.83 12.38
C HIS A 228 -25.64 -15.33 12.12
N PRO A 229 -26.82 -15.72 11.60
CA PRO A 229 -27.11 -17.12 11.30
C PRO A 229 -26.46 -17.54 9.97
N VAL A 230 -25.13 -17.49 9.90
CA VAL A 230 -24.32 -17.93 8.76
C VAL A 230 -23.21 -18.87 9.25
N PRO A 231 -22.92 -19.98 8.55
CA PRO A 231 -21.78 -20.83 8.88
C PRO A 231 -20.46 -20.06 8.94
N ASN A 232 -19.63 -20.34 9.96
CA ASN A 232 -18.35 -19.63 10.20
C ASN A 232 -17.36 -19.70 9.03
N TRP A 233 -17.45 -20.74 8.18
CA TRP A 233 -16.62 -20.87 6.98
C TRP A 233 -16.91 -19.82 5.91
N ILE A 234 -18.14 -19.28 5.84
CA ILE A 234 -18.54 -18.28 4.84
C ILE A 234 -17.80 -16.95 5.05
N PRO A 235 -17.82 -16.33 6.25
CA PRO A 235 -17.00 -15.16 6.55
C PRO A 235 -15.52 -15.40 6.23
N MET A 236 -14.96 -16.53 6.67
CA MET A 236 -13.55 -16.85 6.47
C MET A 236 -13.18 -16.92 4.98
N LEU A 237 -13.95 -17.67 4.20
CA LEU A 237 -13.73 -17.81 2.76
C LEU A 237 -13.95 -16.48 2.02
N SER A 238 -14.93 -15.69 2.45
CA SER A 238 -15.18 -14.37 1.84
C SER A 238 -14.00 -13.41 2.03
N LYS A 239 -13.36 -13.43 3.20
CA LYS A 239 -12.15 -12.65 3.49
C LYS A 239 -10.96 -13.11 2.66
N LEU A 240 -10.76 -14.43 2.54
CA LEU A 240 -9.68 -14.99 1.72
C LEU A 240 -9.84 -14.62 0.24
N ILE A 241 -11.05 -14.74 -0.31
CA ILE A 241 -11.32 -14.37 -1.71
C ILE A 241 -11.17 -12.86 -1.91
N ALA A 242 -11.61 -12.04 -0.96
CA ALA A 242 -11.37 -10.60 -1.03
C ALA A 242 -9.86 -10.31 -1.04
N LEU A 243 -9.08 -10.95 -0.17
CA LEU A 243 -7.63 -10.81 -0.13
C LEU A 243 -6.94 -11.25 -1.43
N ILE A 244 -7.45 -12.27 -2.13
CA ILE A 244 -6.95 -12.71 -3.44
C ILE A 244 -7.33 -11.73 -4.57
N LEU A 245 -8.53 -11.16 -4.51
CA LEU A 245 -9.04 -10.25 -5.53
C LEU A 245 -8.37 -8.87 -5.45
N ILE A 246 -7.98 -8.39 -4.26
CA ILE A 246 -7.36 -7.06 -4.12
C ILE A 246 -6.05 -6.95 -4.95
N PRO A 247 -5.06 -7.87 -4.83
CA PRO A 247 -3.89 -7.89 -5.72
C PRO A 247 -4.27 -8.08 -7.19
N GLY A 248 -5.30 -8.88 -7.50
CA GLY A 248 -5.78 -9.06 -8.87
C GLY A 248 -6.27 -7.75 -9.51
N ILE A 249 -6.96 -6.91 -8.74
CA ILE A 249 -7.38 -5.58 -9.21
C ILE A 249 -6.18 -4.64 -9.33
N MET A 250 -5.22 -4.75 -8.42
CA MET A 250 -3.97 -3.99 -8.49
C MET A 250 -3.17 -4.34 -9.75
N LEU A 251 -3.12 -5.61 -10.15
CA LEU A 251 -2.54 -6.06 -11.43
C LEU A 251 -3.30 -5.53 -12.64
N PHE A 252 -4.62 -5.42 -12.54
CA PHE A 252 -5.41 -4.79 -13.60
C PHE A 252 -5.05 -3.31 -13.76
N VAL A 253 -4.85 -2.57 -12.66
CA VAL A 253 -4.34 -1.20 -12.72
C VAL A 253 -2.93 -1.16 -13.34
N LEU A 254 -2.06 -2.11 -12.97
CA LEU A 254 -0.71 -2.22 -13.53
C LEU A 254 -0.74 -2.41 -15.06
N MET A 255 -1.67 -3.23 -15.57
CA MET A 255 -1.91 -3.40 -17.00
C MET A 255 -2.29 -2.08 -17.66
N LEU A 256 -3.24 -1.32 -17.09
CA LEU A 256 -3.66 -0.02 -17.63
C LEU A 256 -2.50 0.99 -17.64
N VAL A 257 -1.68 1.02 -16.60
CA VAL A 257 -0.50 1.89 -16.53
C VAL A 257 0.53 1.49 -17.58
N GLY A 258 0.79 0.19 -17.77
CA GLY A 258 1.71 -0.30 -18.80
C GLY A 258 1.27 0.06 -20.21
N LEU A 259 -0.03 -0.11 -20.52
CA LEU A 259 -0.59 0.32 -21.80
C LEU A 259 -0.48 1.85 -21.97
N GLY A 260 -0.73 2.62 -20.92
CA GLY A 260 -0.59 4.08 -20.93
C GLY A 260 0.86 4.53 -21.20
N ILE A 261 1.83 3.84 -20.60
CA ILE A 261 3.26 4.07 -20.85
C ILE A 261 3.62 3.80 -22.32
N GLN A 262 3.18 2.67 -22.88
CA GLN A 262 3.42 2.33 -24.29
C GLN A 262 2.78 3.36 -25.24
N THR A 263 1.56 3.79 -24.93
CA THR A 263 0.84 4.85 -25.68
C THR A 263 1.62 6.16 -25.67
N TRP A 264 2.13 6.60 -24.51
CA TRP A 264 2.90 7.84 -24.39
C TRP A 264 4.16 7.80 -25.27
N HIS A 265 4.84 6.66 -25.32
CA HIS A 265 6.05 6.50 -26.13
C HIS A 265 5.77 6.28 -27.64
N GLY A 266 4.51 6.33 -28.07
CA GLY A 266 4.11 6.14 -29.47
C GLY A 266 4.20 4.71 -29.97
N PHE A 267 4.26 3.72 -29.07
CA PHE A 267 4.28 2.30 -29.40
C PHE A 267 2.87 1.72 -29.26
N TYR A 268 2.24 1.36 -30.37
CA TYR A 268 0.84 0.93 -30.43
C TYR A 268 0.66 -0.57 -30.67
N ASP A 269 1.75 -1.35 -30.76
CA ASP A 269 1.68 -2.80 -30.97
C ASP A 269 1.47 -3.53 -29.63
N TYR A 270 0.24 -3.45 -29.12
CA TYR A 270 -0.12 -3.99 -27.81
C TYR A 270 -0.35 -5.50 -27.86
N ASP A 271 0.61 -6.27 -27.34
CA ASP A 271 0.43 -7.70 -27.09
C ASP A 271 -0.40 -7.93 -25.82
N ILE A 272 -1.72 -7.70 -25.89
CA ILE A 272 -2.64 -7.90 -24.75
C ILE A 272 -2.56 -9.33 -24.22
N HIS A 273 -2.35 -10.31 -25.11
CA HIS A 273 -2.16 -11.71 -24.71
C HIS A 273 -0.97 -11.88 -23.74
N LEU A 274 0.12 -11.14 -23.97
CA LEU A 274 1.31 -11.20 -23.12
C LEU A 274 1.04 -10.57 -21.75
N TYR A 275 0.31 -9.45 -21.70
CA TYR A 275 -0.16 -8.85 -20.44
C TYR A 275 -0.98 -9.85 -19.62
N VAL A 276 -1.97 -10.49 -20.24
CA VAL A 276 -2.84 -11.45 -19.55
C VAL A 276 -2.04 -12.65 -19.05
N LYS A 277 -1.19 -13.23 -19.89
CA LYS A 277 -0.38 -14.41 -19.54
C LYS A 277 0.60 -14.12 -18.39
N ARG A 278 1.28 -12.98 -18.42
CA ARG A 278 2.25 -12.65 -17.36
C ARG A 278 1.56 -12.21 -16.08
N LEU A 279 0.72 -11.19 -16.13
CA LEU A 279 0.14 -10.60 -14.93
C LEU A 279 -0.85 -11.56 -14.25
N PHE A 280 -1.82 -12.10 -15.01
CA PHE A 280 -2.91 -12.88 -14.42
C PHE A 280 -2.64 -14.38 -14.32
N LEU A 281 -1.74 -14.94 -15.13
CA LEU A 281 -1.43 -16.37 -15.06
C LEU A 281 -0.19 -16.66 -14.21
N LEU A 282 0.92 -15.95 -14.45
CA LEU A 282 2.18 -16.16 -13.75
C LEU A 282 2.20 -15.43 -12.40
N ASP A 283 2.10 -14.10 -12.42
CA ASP A 283 2.32 -13.29 -11.22
C ASP A 283 1.15 -13.43 -10.22
N TRP A 284 -0.10 -13.39 -10.69
CA TRP A 284 -1.28 -13.54 -9.83
C TRP A 284 -1.31 -14.88 -9.09
N THR A 285 -0.87 -15.97 -9.73
CA THR A 285 -0.76 -17.29 -9.06
C THR A 285 0.22 -17.25 -7.89
N GLY A 286 1.37 -16.57 -8.05
CA GLY A 286 2.32 -16.33 -6.97
C GLY A 286 1.70 -15.52 -5.83
N PHE A 287 0.98 -14.44 -6.16
CA PHE A 287 0.31 -13.62 -5.16
C PHE A 287 -0.83 -14.34 -4.45
N ILE A 288 -1.56 -15.24 -5.12
CA ILE A 288 -2.58 -16.09 -4.49
C ILE A 288 -1.95 -16.95 -3.39
N LEU A 289 -0.80 -17.57 -3.66
CA LEU A 289 -0.09 -18.37 -2.65
C LEU A 289 0.36 -17.51 -1.47
N LEU A 290 0.87 -16.31 -1.72
CA LEU A 290 1.23 -15.37 -0.67
C LEU A 290 0.01 -14.90 0.14
N CYS A 291 -1.14 -14.70 -0.49
CA CYS A 291 -2.38 -14.36 0.19
C CYS A 291 -2.83 -15.47 1.13
N VAL A 292 -2.80 -16.73 0.67
CA VAL A 292 -3.15 -17.90 1.51
C VAL A 292 -2.19 -18.02 2.69
N LEU A 293 -0.88 -17.85 2.45
CA LEU A 293 0.14 -17.88 3.49
C LEU A 293 -0.10 -16.76 4.53
N ALA A 294 -0.22 -15.51 4.06
CA ALA A 294 -0.43 -14.36 4.92
C ALA A 294 -1.72 -14.48 5.72
N PHE A 295 -2.80 -14.97 5.11
CA PHE A 295 -4.08 -15.20 5.78
C PHE A 295 -3.96 -16.27 6.89
N THR A 296 -3.22 -17.35 6.60
CA THR A 296 -3.02 -18.44 7.56
C THR A 296 -2.19 -17.97 8.76
N VAL A 297 -1.07 -17.28 8.53
CA VAL A 297 -0.24 -16.72 9.60
C VAL A 297 -1.05 -15.77 10.47
N GLN A 298 -1.82 -14.87 9.85
CA GLN A 298 -2.53 -13.82 10.56
C GLN A 298 -3.78 -14.31 11.30
N THR A 299 -4.33 -15.47 10.93
CA THR A 299 -5.43 -16.11 11.68
C THR A 299 -4.93 -16.93 12.86
N ILE A 300 -3.71 -17.48 12.79
CA ILE A 300 -3.08 -18.24 13.88
C ILE A 300 -2.59 -17.31 15.01
N VAL A 301 -2.10 -16.12 14.65
CA VAL A 301 -1.62 -15.08 15.60
C VAL A 301 -2.80 -14.32 16.22
#